data_AF-A0A151H4G7-F1
#
_entry.id   AF-A0A151H4G7-F1
#
_cell.length_a   1.000
_cell.length_b   1.000
_cell.length_c   1.000
_cell.angle_alpha   90.00
_cell.angle_beta   90.00
_cell.angle_gamma   90.00
#
_symmetry.space_group_name_H-M   'P 1'
#
loop_
_entity.id
_entity.type
_entity.pdbx_description
1 polymer ?
#
loop_
_entity_poly.entity_id
_entity_poly.type
_entity_poly.pdbx_seq_one_letter_code
_entity_poly.pdbx_strand_id
1 'polypeptide(L)'
;GRREAPSAVKRDAWLFSREHRSRSRTPRKADCFCFSRICVRYRAHAHGQRVAAEKQMTQVNKQMRLLLQRSLRDISEVEFLEEAVKQIIECRRILKWSYAFGYFADWQEAHQKHLFEYHQGQLERSLDLLQEKTETFDPDDFLGGERLLRLHVFKAELIDLTRVIGGFFRKICNVFEDEFCT
;
A
#
# COMPACT_ATOMS: atom_id res chain seq x y z
N GLY A 1 1.56 -55.62 -48.08
CA GLY A 1 2.18 -55.71 -46.74
C GLY A 1 1.36 -54.91 -45.76
N ARG A 2 0.74 -55.58 -44.78
CA ARG A 2 -0.09 -54.95 -43.74
C ARG A 2 0.79 -54.09 -42.82
N ARG A 3 0.35 -52.87 -42.56
CA ARG A 3 0.98 -51.94 -41.60
C ARG A 3 0.78 -52.50 -40.19
N GLU A 4 1.87 -52.81 -39.51
CA GLU A 4 1.82 -53.24 -38.10
C GLU A 4 1.42 -52.07 -37.21
N ALA A 5 0.44 -52.30 -36.34
CA ALA A 5 0.02 -51.34 -35.33
C ALA A 5 1.06 -51.27 -34.19
N PRO A 6 1.33 -50.10 -33.59
CA PRO A 6 2.26 -50.00 -32.47
C PRO A 6 1.74 -50.75 -31.24
N SER A 7 2.63 -51.42 -30.53
CA SER A 7 2.33 -52.11 -29.26
C SER A 7 1.76 -51.15 -28.19
N ALA A 8 0.93 -51.68 -27.30
CA ALA A 8 0.20 -50.93 -26.27
C ALA A 8 1.11 -49.99 -25.43
N VAL A 9 2.34 -50.41 -25.14
CA VAL A 9 3.34 -49.64 -24.38
C VAL A 9 3.76 -48.33 -25.08
N LYS A 10 3.69 -48.24 -26.42
CA LYS A 10 4.03 -47.01 -27.17
C LYS A 10 2.85 -46.02 -27.27
N ARG A 11 1.62 -46.47 -27.04
CA ARG A 11 0.43 -45.59 -27.00
C ARG A 11 0.35 -44.81 -25.69
N ASP A 12 0.71 -45.45 -24.58
CA ASP A 12 0.71 -44.81 -23.25
C ASP A 12 1.81 -43.76 -23.11
N ALA A 13 2.99 -43.98 -23.70
CA ALA A 13 4.05 -42.97 -23.78
C ALA A 13 3.66 -41.73 -24.61
N TRP A 14 2.77 -41.90 -25.62
CA TRP A 14 2.28 -40.82 -26.47
C TRP A 14 1.16 -40.00 -25.80
N LEU A 15 0.29 -40.65 -25.03
CA LEU A 15 -0.73 -39.99 -24.20
C LEU A 15 -0.07 -39.25 -23.02
N PHE A 16 0.91 -39.86 -22.35
CA PHE A 16 1.66 -39.22 -21.27
C PHE A 16 2.49 -38.01 -21.75
N SER A 17 3.07 -38.06 -22.96
CA SER A 17 3.73 -36.90 -23.59
C SER A 17 2.78 -35.82 -24.10
N ARG A 18 1.50 -36.14 -24.34
CA ARG A 18 0.46 -35.14 -24.66
C ARG A 18 -0.13 -34.49 -23.41
N GLU A 19 -0.26 -35.25 -22.31
CA GLU A 19 -0.74 -34.77 -21.02
C GLU A 19 0.30 -33.91 -20.28
N HIS A 20 1.60 -34.22 -20.42
CA HIS A 20 2.66 -33.37 -19.87
C HIS A 20 3.04 -32.18 -20.77
N ARG A 21 2.52 -32.10 -22.00
CA ARG A 21 2.70 -30.97 -22.93
C ARG A 21 1.53 -29.98 -22.92
N SER A 22 0.51 -30.17 -22.09
CA SER A 22 -0.55 -29.18 -21.83
C SER A 22 -0.27 -28.30 -20.60
N ARG A 23 0.88 -28.47 -19.93
CA ARG A 23 1.41 -27.55 -18.91
C ARG A 23 2.59 -26.73 -19.42
N SER A 24 2.58 -26.33 -20.69
CA SER A 24 3.30 -25.14 -21.10
C SER A 24 2.64 -23.93 -20.43
N ARG A 25 3.09 -23.59 -19.21
CA ARG A 25 2.71 -22.34 -18.53
C ARG A 25 3.40 -21.18 -19.24
N THR A 26 3.06 -20.92 -20.49
CA THR A 26 3.07 -19.53 -20.94
C THR A 26 1.94 -18.86 -20.17
N PRO A 27 2.21 -17.80 -19.38
CA PRO A 27 1.13 -17.11 -18.70
C PRO A 27 0.16 -16.64 -19.78
N ARG A 28 -1.15 -16.79 -19.56
CA ARG A 28 -2.10 -16.22 -20.51
C ARG A 28 -1.83 -14.73 -20.57
N LYS A 29 -2.00 -14.08 -21.72
CA LYS A 29 -1.75 -12.63 -21.87
C LYS A 29 -2.43 -11.80 -20.76
N ALA A 30 -3.60 -12.25 -20.29
CA ALA A 30 -4.31 -11.68 -19.15
C ALA A 30 -3.52 -11.76 -17.83
N ASP A 31 -2.90 -12.91 -17.52
CA ASP A 31 -2.08 -13.11 -16.32
C ASP A 31 -0.84 -12.22 -16.34
N CYS A 32 -0.18 -12.10 -17.51
CA CYS A 32 0.94 -11.17 -17.70
C CYS A 32 0.53 -9.71 -17.45
N PHE A 33 -0.64 -9.30 -17.94
CA PHE A 33 -1.14 -7.95 -17.76
C PHE A 33 -1.48 -7.65 -16.30
N CYS A 34 -2.16 -8.57 -15.62
CA CYS A 34 -2.46 -8.46 -14.19
C CYS A 34 -1.18 -8.38 -13.34
N PHE A 35 -0.20 -9.23 -13.61
CA PHE A 35 1.09 -9.22 -12.93
C PHE A 35 1.84 -7.90 -13.15
N SER A 36 1.89 -7.41 -14.39
CA SER A 36 2.49 -6.11 -14.72
C SER A 36 1.87 -4.97 -13.92
N ARG A 37 0.52 -4.93 -13.82
CA ARG A 37 -0.21 -3.92 -13.04
C ARG A 37 0.16 -3.96 -11.55
N ILE A 38 0.27 -5.14 -10.96
CA ILE A 38 0.66 -5.31 -9.55
C ILE A 38 2.10 -4.83 -9.34
N CYS A 39 3.03 -5.19 -10.23
CA CYS A 39 4.42 -4.72 -10.14
C CYS A 39 4.53 -3.19 -10.21
N VAL A 40 3.73 -2.52 -11.04
CA VAL A 40 3.70 -1.06 -11.11
C VAL A 40 3.25 -0.46 -9.78
N ARG A 41 2.14 -0.96 -9.21
CA ARG A 41 1.63 -0.50 -7.90
C ARG A 41 2.63 -0.74 -6.77
N TYR A 42 3.24 -1.93 -6.74
CA TYR A 42 4.29 -2.28 -5.79
C TYR A 42 5.47 -1.30 -5.88
N ARG A 43 5.98 -1.05 -7.08
CA ARG A 43 7.13 -0.14 -7.29
C ARG A 43 6.81 1.29 -6.90
N ALA A 44 5.61 1.78 -7.22
CA ALA A 44 5.15 3.10 -6.84
C ALA A 44 5.12 3.26 -5.30
N HIS A 45 4.50 2.31 -4.60
CA HIS A 45 4.43 2.35 -3.13
C HIS A 45 5.80 2.14 -2.48
N ALA A 46 6.66 1.27 -3.03
CA ALA A 46 8.04 1.09 -2.54
C ALA A 46 8.89 2.35 -2.71
N HIS A 47 8.77 3.03 -3.86
CA HIS A 47 9.45 4.30 -4.09
C HIS A 47 8.94 5.39 -3.14
N GLY A 48 7.60 5.52 -3.03
CA GLY A 48 6.96 6.48 -2.13
C GLY A 48 7.34 6.26 -0.67
N GLN A 49 7.37 5.00 -0.20
CA GLN A 49 7.81 4.64 1.14
C GLN A 49 9.23 5.14 1.42
N ARG A 50 10.17 4.92 0.49
CA ARG A 50 11.55 5.38 0.63
C ARG A 50 11.65 6.90 0.65
N VAL A 51 10.95 7.58 -0.26
CA VAL A 51 10.94 9.05 -0.31
C VAL A 51 10.37 9.64 0.98
N ALA A 52 9.28 9.08 1.51
CA ALA A 52 8.70 9.51 2.77
C ALA A 52 9.68 9.32 3.95
N ALA A 53 10.30 8.14 4.05
CA ALA A 53 11.24 7.82 5.13
C ALA A 53 12.52 8.66 5.10
N GLU A 54 13.06 8.95 3.92
CA GLU A 54 14.34 9.67 3.80
C GLU A 54 14.13 11.19 3.72
N LYS A 55 13.32 11.65 2.76
CA LYS A 55 13.22 13.07 2.42
C LYS A 55 12.17 13.78 3.26
N GLN A 56 10.95 13.26 3.27
CA GLN A 56 9.82 13.91 3.93
C GLN A 56 9.99 13.94 5.45
N MET A 57 10.44 12.82 6.06
CA MET A 57 10.74 12.78 7.49
C MET A 57 11.84 13.79 7.88
N THR A 58 12.91 13.90 7.08
CA THR A 58 13.97 14.89 7.32
C THR A 58 13.44 16.33 7.22
N GLN A 59 12.59 16.60 6.23
CA GLN A 59 11.96 17.90 6.04
C GLN A 59 11.05 18.25 7.21
N VAL A 60 10.16 17.34 7.62
CA VAL A 60 9.24 17.54 8.75
C VAL A 60 10.01 17.75 10.06
N ASN A 61 11.06 16.98 10.32
CA ASN A 61 11.90 17.18 11.51
C ASN A 61 12.54 18.58 11.54
N LYS A 62 12.95 19.12 10.39
CA LYS A 62 13.44 20.50 10.30
C LYS A 62 12.32 21.50 10.59
N GLN A 63 11.13 21.29 10.06
CA GLN A 63 9.96 22.14 10.27
C GLN A 63 9.50 22.16 11.73
N MET A 64 9.45 20.99 12.39
CA MET A 64 9.17 20.86 13.82
C MET A 64 10.15 21.66 14.67
N ARG A 65 11.46 21.58 14.38
CA ARG A 65 12.49 22.36 15.08
C ARG A 65 12.28 23.87 14.93
N LEU A 66 11.89 24.34 13.74
CA LEU A 66 11.61 25.76 13.51
C LEU A 66 10.41 26.25 14.33
N LEU A 67 9.32 25.48 14.39
CA LEU A 67 8.15 25.82 15.18
C LEU A 67 8.46 25.87 16.68
N LEU A 68 9.22 24.89 17.19
CA LEU A 68 9.67 24.84 18.58
C LEU A 68 10.62 25.99 18.94
N GLN A 69 11.43 26.48 18.01
CA GLN A 69 12.31 27.62 18.27
C GLN A 69 11.57 28.96 18.28
N ARG A 70 10.51 29.10 17.46
CA ARG A 70 9.92 30.41 17.16
C ARG A 70 8.56 30.68 17.79
N SER A 71 7.75 29.65 18.07
CA SER A 71 6.34 29.87 18.45
C SER A 71 5.79 28.88 19.46
N LEU A 72 6.35 27.67 19.56
CA LEU A 72 5.88 26.62 20.46
C LEU A 72 6.94 26.31 21.51
N ARG A 73 6.54 25.82 22.68
CA ARG A 73 7.47 25.51 23.78
C ARG A 73 7.54 24.03 24.13
N ASP A 74 6.58 23.24 23.67
CA ASP A 74 6.46 21.83 23.99
C ASP A 74 6.51 20.97 22.73
N ILE A 75 7.23 19.85 22.82
CA ILE A 75 7.44 18.87 21.74
C ILE A 75 6.10 18.24 21.34
N SER A 76 5.20 18.02 22.32
CA SER A 76 3.87 17.46 22.08
C SER A 76 3.01 18.30 21.12
N GLU A 77 3.33 19.59 20.94
CA GLU A 77 2.62 20.47 20.03
C GLU A 77 2.99 20.26 18.56
N VAL A 78 4.10 19.56 18.27
CA VAL A 78 4.59 19.32 16.90
C VAL A 78 4.70 17.83 16.53
N GLU A 79 4.61 16.92 17.50
CA GLU A 79 4.69 15.46 17.29
C GLU A 79 3.70 14.94 16.24
N PHE A 80 2.54 15.59 16.09
CA PHE A 80 1.53 15.21 15.12
C PHE A 80 2.04 15.18 13.67
N LEU A 81 3.04 16.01 13.33
CA LEU A 81 3.66 16.02 12.01
C LEU A 81 4.50 14.76 11.77
N GLU A 82 5.29 14.36 12.77
CA GLU A 82 6.11 13.15 12.70
C GLU A 82 5.22 11.90 12.61
N GLU A 83 4.17 11.84 13.43
CA GLU A 83 3.21 10.72 13.44
C GLU A 83 2.47 10.60 12.11
N ALA A 84 2.12 11.71 11.46
CA ALA A 84 1.54 11.68 10.12
C ALA A 84 2.50 11.05 9.10
N VAL A 85 3.79 11.41 9.11
CA VAL A 85 4.80 10.81 8.21
C VAL A 85 5.05 9.34 8.52
N LYS A 86 5.09 8.94 9.81
CA LYS A 86 5.16 7.52 10.19
C LYS A 86 3.96 6.74 9.65
N GLN A 87 2.75 7.28 9.78
CA GLN A 87 1.55 6.65 9.23
C GLN A 87 1.63 6.51 7.71
N ILE A 88 2.15 7.51 6.99
CA ILE A 88 2.40 7.44 5.54
C ILE A 88 3.31 6.25 5.20
N ILE A 89 4.44 6.12 5.90
CA ILE A 89 5.44 5.07 5.66
C ILE A 89 4.82 3.68 5.84
N GLU A 90 4.08 3.47 6.94
CA GLU A 90 3.43 2.18 7.20
C GLU A 90 2.30 1.89 6.21
N CYS A 91 1.52 2.91 5.82
CA CYS A 91 0.48 2.73 4.80
C CYS A 91 1.06 2.33 3.45
N ARG A 92 2.15 2.99 3.00
CA ARG A 92 2.84 2.58 1.76
C ARG A 92 3.39 1.16 1.87
N ARG A 93 3.91 0.77 3.04
CA ARG A 93 4.40 -0.59 3.30
C ARG A 93 3.30 -1.64 3.17
N ILE A 94 2.12 -1.43 3.78
CA ILE A 94 1.02 -2.41 3.66
C ILE A 94 0.42 -2.41 2.27
N LEU A 95 0.28 -1.24 1.61
CA LEU A 95 -0.25 -1.13 0.26
C LEU A 95 0.59 -1.90 -0.76
N LYS A 96 1.92 -1.82 -0.62
CA LYS A 96 2.86 -2.59 -1.44
C LYS A 96 2.53 -4.09 -1.44
N TRP A 97 2.21 -4.66 -0.28
CA TRP A 97 1.90 -6.08 -0.14
C TRP A 97 0.42 -6.40 -0.39
N SER A 98 -0.50 -5.46 -0.16
CA SER A 98 -1.94 -5.66 -0.35
C SER A 98 -2.32 -5.87 -1.81
N TYR A 99 -1.57 -5.29 -2.74
CA TYR A 99 -1.75 -5.60 -4.18
C TYR A 99 -1.30 -7.00 -4.57
N ALA A 100 -0.20 -7.49 -3.99
CA ALA A 100 0.24 -8.86 -4.23
C ALA A 100 -0.77 -9.83 -3.61
N PHE A 101 -1.12 -9.59 -2.35
CA PHE A 101 -2.12 -10.36 -1.60
C PHE A 101 -3.46 -10.44 -2.34
N GLY A 102 -4.09 -9.31 -2.67
CA GLY A 102 -5.42 -9.31 -3.29
C GLY A 102 -5.51 -10.03 -4.64
N TYR A 103 -4.36 -10.23 -5.32
CA TYR A 103 -4.29 -11.01 -6.55
C TYR A 103 -4.12 -12.52 -6.31
N PHE A 104 -3.34 -12.91 -5.31
CA PHE A 104 -3.02 -14.32 -5.03
C PHE A 104 -3.92 -14.97 -3.98
N ALA A 105 -4.60 -14.18 -3.14
CA ALA A 105 -5.51 -14.66 -2.12
C ALA A 105 -6.67 -15.46 -2.73
N ASP A 106 -7.01 -16.57 -2.09
CA ASP A 106 -8.13 -17.43 -2.47
C ASP A 106 -9.39 -16.97 -1.73
N TRP A 107 -10.07 -15.99 -2.31
CA TRP A 107 -11.27 -15.40 -1.73
C TRP A 107 -12.44 -16.39 -1.75
N GLN A 108 -12.87 -16.83 -0.56
CA GLN A 108 -14.02 -17.75 -0.42
C GLN A 108 -15.30 -17.15 -1.01
N GLU A 109 -15.52 -15.86 -0.77
CA GLU A 109 -16.68 -15.15 -1.30
C GLU A 109 -16.29 -13.86 -2.03
N ALA A 110 -16.92 -13.60 -3.16
CA ALA A 110 -16.64 -12.41 -3.98
C ALA A 110 -16.83 -11.09 -3.22
N HIS A 111 -17.75 -11.07 -2.24
CA HIS A 111 -18.02 -9.88 -1.44
C HIS A 111 -16.83 -9.50 -0.53
N GLN A 112 -16.06 -10.48 -0.05
CA GLN A 112 -14.88 -10.25 0.80
C GLN A 112 -13.78 -9.54 0.00
N LYS A 113 -13.55 -10.00 -1.23
CA LYS A 113 -12.63 -9.35 -2.16
C LYS A 113 -13.03 -7.91 -2.45
N HIS A 114 -14.30 -7.67 -2.78
CA HIS A 114 -14.77 -6.31 -3.06
C HIS A 114 -14.64 -5.39 -1.83
N LEU A 115 -14.92 -5.91 -0.63
CA LEU A 115 -14.75 -5.15 0.60
C LEU A 115 -13.27 -4.81 0.88
N PHE A 116 -12.37 -5.76 0.62
CA PHE A 116 -10.93 -5.54 0.71
C PHE A 116 -10.46 -4.47 -0.29
N GLU A 117 -10.82 -4.59 -1.56
CA GLU A 117 -10.48 -3.61 -2.60
C GLU A 117 -11.06 -2.22 -2.28
N TYR A 118 -12.26 -2.17 -1.70
CA TYR A 118 -12.85 -0.94 -1.21
C TYR A 118 -12.00 -0.31 -0.09
N HIS A 119 -11.60 -1.08 0.93
CA HIS A 119 -10.74 -0.58 2.00
C HIS A 119 -9.35 -0.16 1.49
N GLN A 120 -8.77 -0.91 0.56
CA GLN A 120 -7.54 -0.54 -0.13
C GLN A 120 -7.67 0.81 -0.84
N GLY A 121 -8.73 1.01 -1.62
CA GLY A 121 -8.97 2.26 -2.34
C GLY A 121 -9.30 3.46 -1.44
N GLN A 122 -9.92 3.23 -0.28
CA GLN A 122 -10.13 4.28 0.73
C GLN A 122 -8.80 4.65 1.43
N LEU A 123 -7.97 3.65 1.71
CA LEU A 123 -6.63 3.87 2.28
C LEU A 123 -5.75 4.68 1.32
N GLU A 124 -5.70 4.33 0.03
CA GLU A 124 -4.90 5.07 -0.96
C GLU A 124 -5.32 6.53 -1.07
N ARG A 125 -6.62 6.81 -1.22
CA ARG A 125 -7.12 8.19 -1.34
C ARG A 125 -6.84 9.03 -0.10
N SER A 126 -7.05 8.45 1.08
CA SER A 126 -6.79 9.14 2.34
C SER A 126 -5.30 9.37 2.55
N LEU A 127 -4.47 8.39 2.18
CA LEU A 127 -3.01 8.47 2.22
C LEU A 127 -2.48 9.57 1.31
N ASP A 128 -2.99 9.69 0.08
CA ASP A 128 -2.55 10.72 -0.86
C ASP A 128 -2.91 12.13 -0.34
N LEU A 129 -4.07 12.30 0.31
CA LEU A 129 -4.43 13.55 0.98
C LEU A 129 -3.51 13.87 2.17
N LEU A 130 -3.11 12.86 2.96
CA LEU A 130 -2.20 13.04 4.09
C LEU A 130 -0.79 13.39 3.59
N GLN A 131 -0.34 12.74 2.51
CA GLN A 131 0.92 13.06 1.84
C GLN A 131 0.92 14.52 1.38
N GLU A 132 -0.13 14.95 0.69
CA GLU A 132 -0.24 16.33 0.19
C GLU A 132 -0.19 17.33 1.36
N LYS A 133 -1.03 17.16 2.38
CA LYS A 133 -1.06 18.07 3.54
C LYS A 133 0.29 18.20 4.26
N THR A 134 1.05 17.11 4.32
CA THR A 134 2.37 17.11 4.97
C THR A 134 3.48 17.69 4.06
N GLU A 135 3.38 17.51 2.74
CA GLU A 135 4.32 18.11 1.78
C GLU A 135 4.11 19.62 1.59
N THR A 136 2.86 20.08 1.65
CA THR A 136 2.51 21.51 1.51
C THR A 136 2.63 22.30 2.81
N PHE A 137 2.89 21.63 3.94
CA PHE A 137 3.03 22.31 5.22
C PHE A 137 4.26 23.21 5.20
N ASP A 138 4.08 24.50 5.50
CA ASP A 138 5.17 25.45 5.73
C ASP A 138 5.01 26.09 7.12
N PRO A 139 5.96 25.91 8.05
CA PRO A 139 5.94 26.59 9.35
C PRO A 139 5.72 28.09 9.26
N ASP A 140 6.33 28.77 8.28
CA ASP A 140 6.34 30.23 8.20
C ASP A 140 4.92 30.80 7.95
N ASP A 141 4.01 30.00 7.38
CA ASP A 141 2.59 30.37 7.22
C ASP A 141 1.86 30.53 8.57
N PHE A 142 2.39 29.91 9.62
CA PHE A 142 1.78 29.81 10.93
C PHE A 142 2.49 30.65 12.01
N LEU A 143 3.64 31.25 11.69
CA LEU A 143 4.39 32.07 12.63
C LEU A 143 3.79 33.48 12.74
N GLY A 144 3.44 33.89 13.97
CA GLY A 144 3.05 35.26 14.36
C GLY A 144 1.53 35.49 14.60
N GLY A 145 1.17 36.28 15.62
CA GLY A 145 -0.20 36.78 15.86
C GLY A 145 -1.32 35.72 15.85
N GLU A 146 -2.47 36.06 15.27
CA GLU A 146 -3.66 35.18 15.10
C GLU A 146 -3.38 33.87 14.32
N ARG A 147 -2.19 33.72 13.73
CA ARG A 147 -1.83 32.55 12.92
C ARG A 147 -1.64 31.27 13.73
N LEU A 148 -1.47 31.38 15.05
CA LEU A 148 -1.47 30.21 15.95
C LEU A 148 -2.80 29.46 15.90
N LEU A 149 -3.94 30.13 15.76
CA LEU A 149 -5.24 29.46 15.64
C LEU A 149 -5.30 28.59 14.37
N ARG A 150 -4.71 29.06 13.27
CA ARG A 150 -4.62 28.29 12.02
C ARG A 150 -3.77 27.04 12.19
N LEU A 151 -2.70 27.11 12.99
CA LEU A 151 -1.88 25.94 13.29
C LEU A 151 -2.66 24.90 14.10
N HIS A 152 -3.45 25.34 15.09
CA HIS A 152 -4.29 24.43 15.87
C HIS A 152 -5.37 23.76 15.01
N VAL A 153 -5.98 24.51 14.09
CA VAL A 153 -6.94 23.95 13.12
C VAL A 153 -6.26 22.92 12.22
N PHE A 154 -5.10 23.27 11.66
CA PHE A 154 -4.32 22.33 10.83
C PHE A 154 -3.91 21.07 11.60
N LYS A 155 -3.45 21.22 12.85
CA LYS A 155 -3.12 20.11 13.76
C LYS A 155 -4.32 19.17 13.94
N ALA A 156 -5.50 19.73 14.25
CA ALA A 156 -6.71 18.94 14.42
C ALA A 156 -7.08 18.17 13.14
N GLU A 157 -7.08 18.84 11.98
CA GLU A 157 -7.36 18.21 10.69
C GLU A 157 -6.39 17.07 10.36
N LEU A 158 -5.09 17.28 10.61
CA LEU A 158 -4.07 16.28 10.29
C LEU A 158 -4.18 15.05 11.20
N ILE A 159 -4.45 15.26 12.49
CA ILE A 159 -4.70 14.18 13.46
C ILE A 159 -5.95 13.38 13.07
N ASP A 160 -7.05 14.06 12.72
CA ASP A 160 -8.29 13.40 12.30
C ASP A 160 -8.09 12.56 11.04
N LEU A 161 -7.39 13.10 10.04
CA LEU A 161 -7.07 12.36 8.82
C LEU A 161 -6.18 11.14 9.12
N THR A 162 -5.17 11.31 9.98
CA THR A 162 -4.29 10.21 10.41
C THR A 162 -5.09 9.10 11.11
N ARG A 163 -6.06 9.47 11.95
CA ARG A 163 -6.97 8.53 12.62
C ARG A 163 -7.84 7.76 11.63
N VAL A 164 -8.41 8.44 10.63
CA VAL A 164 -9.22 7.81 9.57
C VAL A 164 -8.39 6.80 8.78
N ILE A 165 -7.18 7.19 8.38
CA ILE A 165 -6.21 6.33 7.68
C ILE A 165 -5.87 5.10 8.52
N GLY A 166 -5.57 5.28 9.80
CA GLY A 166 -5.31 4.18 10.74
C GLY A 166 -6.49 3.19 10.83
N GLY A 167 -7.72 3.66 10.68
CA GLY A 167 -8.91 2.82 10.61
C GLY A 167 -8.92 1.89 9.38
N PHE A 168 -8.63 2.41 8.20
CA PHE A 168 -8.53 1.58 6.98
C PHE A 168 -7.31 0.68 6.98
N PHE A 169 -6.18 1.17 7.50
CA PHE A 169 -4.96 0.40 7.67
C PHE A 169 -5.22 -0.87 8.49
N ARG A 170 -5.84 -0.74 9.68
CA ARG A 170 -6.18 -1.88 10.53
C ARG A 170 -7.10 -2.88 9.84
N LYS A 171 -8.11 -2.41 9.09
CA LYS A 171 -9.01 -3.28 8.34
C LYS A 171 -8.26 -4.14 7.31
N ILE A 172 -7.23 -3.58 6.66
CA ILE A 172 -6.38 -4.35 5.75
C ILE A 172 -5.52 -5.34 6.54
N CYS A 173 -4.87 -4.93 7.63
CA CYS A 173 -4.06 -5.83 8.44
C CYS A 173 -4.85 -7.02 8.98
N ASN A 174 -6.08 -6.80 9.46
CA ASN A 174 -6.93 -7.88 9.96
C ASN A 174 -7.18 -8.95 8.90
N VAL A 175 -7.42 -8.56 7.64
CA VAL A 175 -7.60 -9.52 6.54
C VAL A 175 -6.33 -10.36 6.31
N PHE A 176 -5.15 -9.77 6.48
CA PHE A 176 -3.90 -10.50 6.38
C PHE A 176 -3.74 -11.48 7.54
N GLU A 177 -4.01 -11.02 8.77
CA GLU A 177 -3.93 -11.86 9.97
C GLU A 177 -4.89 -13.04 9.88
N ASP A 178 -6.11 -12.82 9.41
CA ASP A 178 -7.12 -13.86 9.23
C ASP A 178 -6.68 -14.93 8.22
N GLU A 179 -5.93 -14.58 7.16
CA GLU A 179 -5.47 -15.55 6.15
C GLU A 179 -4.21 -16.32 6.57
N PHE A 180 -3.35 -15.73 7.42
CA PHE A 180 -2.06 -16.34 7.80
C PHE A 180 -2.03 -16.95 9.21
N CYS A 181 -2.98 -16.62 10.09
CA CYS A 181 -3.03 -17.14 11.46
C CYS A 181 -4.04 -18.28 11.68
N THR A 182 -4.80 -18.67 10.66
CA THR A 182 -5.67 -19.87 10.65
C THR A 182 -5.01 -21.03 9.93
#